data_AF-A0A2T4GKS5-F1
#
_entry.id   AF-A0A2T4GKS5-F1
#
_cell.length_a   1.000
_cell.length_b   1.000
_cell.length_c   1.000
_cell.angle_alpha   90.00
_cell.angle_beta   90.00
_cell.angle_gamma   90.00
#
_symmetry.space_group_name_H-M   'P 1'
#
loop_
_entity.id
_entity.type
_entity.pdbx_description
1 polymer ?
#
loop_
_entity_poly.entity_id
_entity_poly.type
_entity_poly.pdbx_seq_one_letter_code
_entity_poly.pdbx_strand_id
1 'polypeptide(L)'
;MALLHMTSTDTQLSEELGVKIRTGCDVAKADFEATEVVLSNGEHIKSDVILGVDGIWSTLRSQVVGQNVEPTETGDLAYQGTFTRKQLEELNDPEVLRFCEENKQTLTLWLGPMKHAVFYAIRGGDLGEMCQEFEGWDPILTKITTCFSSTLKWKLCHHGELDTWVKASLPQSFALLGDSAHPTLPYQSQGATVAFNDAAVIEALLERFHQTDKEQLKANGMTLHKVLKIFEPGQKPYSSLNVQGAVKNRVMYHLPDGQAQQQRDIEFSQMTAESRSDWTWIDGGFYSRLCSVAELEFLGLDRFEPSDKPNDPEDEAAHCTKMRQLGARWFRDPDHKIRAGWKIRNGDPDTPLLFVGWPAGGGVWTINTNISQSAQKGLGRIDNAFTMDERCEMIEQLGGIFYADPKDCPHLDLDGSREGDDGKGY
;
A
#
# COMPACT_ATOMS: atom_id res chain seq x y z
N MET A 1 3.67 7.96 -29.47
CA MET A 1 5.13 7.78 -29.70
C MET A 1 5.76 7.73 -28.33
N ALA A 2 6.30 6.59 -27.92
CA ALA A 2 6.82 6.39 -26.57
C ALA A 2 8.36 6.48 -26.60
N LEU A 3 8.92 7.30 -25.72
CA LEU A 3 10.35 7.30 -25.38
C LEU A 3 10.48 6.53 -24.07
N LEU A 4 11.07 5.35 -24.13
CA LEU A 4 11.25 4.45 -22.98
C LEU A 4 12.70 3.97 -22.94
N HIS A 5 13.28 3.93 -21.74
CA HIS A 5 14.58 3.33 -21.50
C HIS A 5 14.37 1.84 -21.17
N MET A 6 14.34 0.97 -22.19
CA MET A 6 14.04 -0.46 -22.03
C MET A 6 15.24 -1.38 -22.26
N THR A 7 15.09 -2.66 -21.92
CA THR A 7 16.09 -3.69 -22.23
C THR A 7 16.04 -4.10 -23.70
N SER A 8 17.10 -4.74 -24.20
CA SER A 8 17.23 -5.12 -25.62
C SER A 8 16.14 -6.07 -26.11
N THR A 9 15.56 -6.90 -25.23
CA THR A 9 14.49 -7.84 -25.57
C THR A 9 13.12 -7.17 -25.73
N ASP A 10 12.79 -6.21 -24.87
CA ASP A 10 11.49 -5.51 -24.94
C ASP A 10 11.41 -4.57 -26.15
N THR A 11 12.57 -4.06 -26.57
CA THR A 11 12.73 -3.21 -27.76
C THR A 11 12.24 -3.95 -29.01
N GLN A 12 12.65 -5.20 -29.19
CA GLN A 12 12.31 -5.99 -30.38
C GLN A 12 10.80 -6.30 -30.47
N LEU A 13 10.18 -6.74 -29.37
CA LEU A 13 8.73 -7.01 -29.33
C LEU A 13 7.91 -5.73 -29.59
N SER A 14 8.37 -4.60 -29.07
CA SER A 14 7.72 -3.30 -29.28
C SER A 14 7.79 -2.88 -30.76
N GLU A 15 8.92 -3.08 -31.43
CA GLU A 15 9.09 -2.83 -32.87
C GLU A 15 8.22 -3.76 -33.72
N GLU A 16 8.09 -5.04 -33.35
CA GLU A 16 7.17 -6.00 -34.00
C GLU A 16 5.69 -5.58 -33.89
N LEU A 17 5.32 -4.92 -32.80
CA LEU A 17 3.99 -4.30 -32.60
C LEU A 17 3.84 -2.92 -33.26
N GLY A 18 4.85 -2.45 -34.00
CA GLY A 18 4.83 -1.17 -34.73
C GLY A 18 5.14 0.07 -33.89
N VAL A 19 5.62 -0.10 -32.65
CA VAL A 19 6.06 1.01 -31.81
C VAL A 19 7.35 1.60 -32.36
N LYS A 20 7.33 2.89 -32.69
CA LYS A 20 8.52 3.63 -33.13
C LYS A 20 9.38 4.02 -31.93
N ILE A 21 10.42 3.23 -31.66
CA ILE A 21 11.43 3.52 -30.64
C ILE A 21 12.53 4.42 -31.23
N ARG A 22 13.04 5.35 -30.42
CA ARG A 22 14.20 6.21 -30.75
C ARG A 22 15.14 6.28 -29.55
N THR A 23 16.30 5.65 -29.68
CA THR A 23 17.37 5.70 -28.67
C THR A 23 18.29 6.92 -28.92
N GLY A 24 19.07 7.31 -27.90
CA GLY A 24 19.97 8.48 -28.00
C GLY A 24 19.25 9.82 -28.25
N CYS A 25 17.99 9.92 -27.83
CA CYS A 25 17.11 11.06 -28.07
C CYS A 25 16.63 11.65 -26.74
N ASP A 26 17.53 12.30 -26.02
CA ASP A 26 17.24 12.88 -24.70
C ASP A 26 16.22 14.01 -24.81
N VAL A 27 15.13 13.94 -24.03
CA VAL A 27 14.12 15.00 -23.95
C VAL A 27 14.61 16.09 -22.99
N ALA A 28 14.81 17.30 -23.50
CA ALA A 28 15.28 18.44 -22.71
C ALA A 28 14.13 19.18 -22.00
N LYS A 29 12.97 19.31 -22.65
CA LYS A 29 11.76 19.94 -22.10
C LYS A 29 10.49 19.50 -22.83
N ALA A 30 9.34 19.74 -22.20
CA ALA A 30 8.04 19.65 -22.85
C ALA A 30 7.43 21.04 -23.08
N ASP A 31 6.86 21.27 -24.26
CA ASP A 31 5.95 22.39 -24.49
C ASP A 31 4.50 21.89 -24.33
N PHE A 32 3.91 22.25 -23.19
CA PHE A 32 2.54 21.87 -22.86
C PHE A 32 1.49 22.69 -23.63
N GLU A 33 1.86 23.81 -24.28
CA GLU A 33 0.97 24.62 -25.13
C GLU A 33 0.98 24.16 -26.59
N ALA A 34 2.00 23.45 -27.03
CA ALA A 34 2.07 22.81 -28.34
C ALA A 34 1.73 21.31 -28.33
N THR A 35 1.71 20.67 -27.15
CA THR A 35 1.79 19.21 -26.95
C THR A 35 2.97 18.63 -27.72
N GLU A 36 4.16 19.14 -27.40
CA GLU A 36 5.40 18.70 -28.04
C GLU A 36 6.51 18.47 -27.00
N VAL A 37 7.48 17.63 -27.36
CA VAL A 37 8.74 17.51 -26.63
C VAL A 37 9.87 18.09 -27.47
N VAL A 38 10.78 18.80 -26.81
CA VAL A 38 12.00 19.33 -27.44
C VAL A 38 13.17 18.48 -26.98
N LEU A 39 13.84 17.84 -27.94
CA LEU A 39 15.02 17.02 -27.70
C LEU A 39 16.26 17.91 -27.48
N SER A 40 17.29 17.35 -26.83
CA SER A 40 18.56 18.03 -26.55
C SER A 40 19.35 18.47 -27.81
N ASN A 41 19.02 17.91 -28.98
CA ASN A 41 19.55 18.34 -30.29
C ASN A 41 18.78 19.51 -30.93
N GLY A 42 17.72 20.02 -30.27
CA GLY A 42 16.83 21.06 -30.79
C GLY A 42 15.71 20.58 -31.72
N GLU A 43 15.49 19.27 -31.85
CA GLU A 43 14.36 18.71 -32.60
C GLU A 43 13.06 18.81 -31.80
N HIS A 44 11.97 19.22 -32.45
CA HIS A 44 10.62 19.30 -31.85
C HIS A 44 9.77 18.13 -32.34
N ILE A 45 9.15 17.38 -31.42
CA ILE A 45 8.29 16.23 -31.71
C ILE A 45 6.91 16.48 -31.11
N LYS A 46 5.90 16.65 -31.97
CA LYS A 46 4.51 16.89 -31.60
C LYS A 46 3.68 15.61 -31.49
N SER A 47 2.74 15.55 -30.55
CA SER A 47 1.79 14.44 -30.36
C SER A 47 0.43 14.94 -29.84
N ASP A 48 -0.55 14.03 -29.71
CA ASP A 48 -1.85 14.32 -29.06
C ASP A 48 -1.81 14.13 -27.54
N VAL A 49 -0.87 13.31 -27.06
CA VAL A 49 -0.60 12.97 -25.66
C VAL A 49 0.91 12.81 -25.46
N ILE A 50 1.42 13.26 -24.32
CA ILE A 50 2.79 13.01 -23.85
C ILE A 50 2.69 12.33 -22.48
N LEU A 51 3.43 11.23 -22.31
CA LEU A 51 3.55 10.53 -21.03
C LEU A 51 4.98 10.70 -20.53
N GLY A 52 5.14 11.30 -19.35
CA GLY A 52 6.41 11.33 -18.63
C GLY A 52 6.67 9.98 -17.99
N VAL A 53 7.81 9.38 -18.30
CA VAL A 53 8.26 8.06 -17.84
C VAL A 53 9.80 8.07 -17.63
N ASP A 54 10.34 9.25 -17.33
CA ASP A 54 11.77 9.57 -17.21
C ASP A 54 12.37 9.29 -15.82
N GLY A 55 11.71 8.43 -15.04
CA GLY A 55 12.25 7.85 -13.81
C GLY A 55 12.35 8.80 -12.62
N ILE A 56 13.09 8.38 -11.58
CA ILE A 56 13.19 9.10 -10.31
C ILE A 56 13.84 10.49 -10.42
N TRP A 57 14.74 10.68 -11.40
CA TRP A 57 15.42 11.94 -11.72
C TRP A 57 14.72 12.74 -12.83
N SER A 58 13.40 12.58 -12.96
CA SER A 58 12.57 13.19 -14.01
C SER A 58 12.79 14.70 -14.17
N THR A 59 13.20 15.12 -15.37
CA THR A 59 13.32 16.54 -15.74
C THR A 59 11.96 17.13 -16.11
N LEU A 60 10.99 16.29 -16.47
CA LEU A 60 9.63 16.68 -16.81
C LEU A 60 8.76 16.94 -15.57
N ARG A 61 9.01 16.24 -14.44
CA ARG A 61 8.24 16.37 -13.20
C ARG A 61 8.18 17.81 -12.68
N SER A 62 9.31 18.51 -12.65
CA SER A 62 9.36 19.91 -12.19
C SER A 62 8.56 20.85 -13.10
N GLN A 63 8.54 20.58 -14.42
CA GLN A 63 7.74 21.31 -15.39
C GLN A 63 6.23 21.05 -15.22
N VAL A 64 5.84 19.83 -14.83
CA VAL A 64 4.45 19.47 -14.51
C VAL A 64 3.99 20.15 -13.22
N VAL A 65 4.67 19.91 -12.10
CA VAL A 65 4.29 20.44 -10.78
C VAL A 65 4.44 21.97 -10.73
N GLY A 66 5.37 22.55 -11.51
CA GLY A 66 5.62 23.99 -11.56
C GLY A 66 6.63 24.49 -10.52
N GLN A 67 7.29 23.57 -9.81
CA GLN A 67 8.37 23.82 -8.86
C GLN A 67 9.43 22.73 -9.00
N ASN A 68 10.67 23.00 -8.56
CA ASN A 68 11.68 21.95 -8.54
C ASN A 68 11.39 20.96 -7.39
N VAL A 69 11.44 19.66 -7.68
CA VAL A 69 11.16 18.59 -6.72
C VAL A 69 12.37 17.64 -6.74
N GLU A 70 13.34 17.91 -5.88
CA GLU A 70 14.56 17.10 -5.73
C GLU A 70 14.28 15.82 -4.93
N PRO A 71 14.91 14.68 -5.25
CA PRO A 71 14.81 13.46 -4.44
C PRO A 71 15.41 13.65 -3.06
N THR A 72 14.72 13.10 -2.06
CA THR A 72 15.26 13.00 -0.70
C THR A 72 16.13 11.76 -0.61
N GLU A 73 17.45 11.96 -0.43
CA GLU A 73 18.37 10.87 -0.11
C GLU A 73 17.95 10.22 1.22
N THR A 74 17.81 8.90 1.25
CA THR A 74 17.40 8.18 2.46
C THR A 74 18.52 8.03 3.50
N GLY A 75 19.77 8.12 3.05
CA GLY A 75 20.96 7.67 3.78
C GLY A 75 21.34 6.20 3.51
N ASP A 76 20.46 5.42 2.86
CA ASP A 76 20.71 4.02 2.55
C ASP A 76 21.39 3.83 1.19
N LEU A 77 22.18 2.77 1.08
CA LEU A 77 22.80 2.31 -0.16
C LEU A 77 22.32 0.88 -0.47
N ALA A 78 22.02 0.62 -1.73
CA ALA A 78 21.72 -0.72 -2.22
C ALA A 78 22.91 -1.26 -3.01
N TYR A 79 23.31 -2.48 -2.66
CA TYR A 79 24.33 -3.27 -3.35
C TYR A 79 23.66 -4.57 -3.86
N GLN A 80 23.69 -4.83 -5.17
CA GLN A 80 23.04 -5.99 -5.78
C GLN A 80 24.06 -6.90 -6.50
N GLY A 81 24.55 -7.90 -5.77
CA GLY A 81 25.50 -8.90 -6.25
C GLY A 81 24.89 -10.05 -7.02
N THR A 82 25.62 -10.59 -7.99
CA THR A 82 25.27 -11.84 -8.67
C THR A 82 26.46 -12.76 -8.88
N PHE A 83 26.20 -14.07 -8.81
CA PHE A 83 27.15 -15.16 -9.05
C PHE A 83 26.49 -16.28 -9.85
N THR A 84 27.34 -17.15 -10.38
CA THR A 84 26.90 -18.43 -10.95
C THR A 84 26.69 -19.46 -9.84
N ARG A 85 25.77 -20.43 -10.07
CA ARG A 85 25.60 -21.59 -9.17
C ARG A 85 26.92 -22.33 -8.93
N LYS A 86 27.79 -22.39 -9.95
CA LYS A 86 29.12 -23.01 -9.89
C LYS A 86 30.03 -22.37 -8.82
N GLN A 87 29.98 -21.05 -8.62
CA GLN A 87 30.79 -20.37 -7.60
C GLN A 87 30.35 -20.74 -6.17
N LEU A 88 29.04 -20.90 -5.94
CA LEU A 88 28.53 -21.44 -4.67
C LEU A 88 28.94 -22.90 -4.48
N GLU A 89 28.91 -23.71 -5.54
CA GLU A 89 29.35 -25.11 -5.50
C GLU A 89 30.87 -25.22 -5.21
N GLU A 90 31.67 -24.28 -5.70
CA GLU A 90 33.13 -24.19 -5.46
C GLU A 90 33.50 -23.85 -4.01
N LEU A 91 32.59 -23.31 -3.19
CA LEU A 91 32.81 -23.18 -1.74
C LEU A 91 33.02 -24.53 -1.05
N ASN A 92 32.46 -25.62 -1.62
CA ASN A 92 32.42 -26.95 -1.01
C ASN A 92 31.84 -26.96 0.43
N ASP A 93 30.99 -25.99 0.76
CA ASP A 93 30.34 -25.87 2.07
C ASP A 93 28.98 -26.60 2.06
N PRO A 94 28.81 -27.70 2.83
CA PRO A 94 27.56 -28.48 2.83
C PRO A 94 26.34 -27.69 3.30
N GLU A 95 26.54 -26.66 4.14
CA GLU A 95 25.45 -25.84 4.66
C GLU A 95 24.94 -24.86 3.62
N VAL A 96 25.84 -24.21 2.88
CA VAL A 96 25.47 -23.34 1.74
C VAL A 96 24.80 -24.17 0.63
N LEU A 97 25.35 -25.34 0.31
CA LEU A 97 24.77 -26.24 -0.70
C LEU A 97 23.36 -26.73 -0.32
N ARG A 98 23.15 -27.12 0.95
CA ARG A 98 21.83 -27.50 1.47
C ARG A 98 20.86 -26.32 1.39
N PHE A 99 21.28 -25.16 1.90
CA PHE A 99 20.48 -23.93 1.89
C PHE A 99 20.04 -23.55 0.47
N CYS A 100 20.93 -23.60 -0.53
CA CYS A 100 20.60 -23.30 -1.91
C CYS A 100 19.64 -24.32 -2.57
N GLU A 101 19.67 -25.59 -2.17
CA GLU A 101 18.75 -26.60 -2.71
C GLU A 101 17.37 -26.55 -2.04
N GLU A 102 17.32 -26.22 -0.74
CA GLU A 102 16.10 -25.93 0.03
C GLU A 102 15.41 -24.64 -0.44
N ASN A 103 16.19 -23.61 -0.82
CA ASN A 103 15.69 -22.27 -1.20
C ASN A 103 15.71 -21.98 -2.71
N LYS A 104 15.84 -23.00 -3.57
CA LYS A 104 15.97 -22.84 -5.04
C LYS A 104 14.78 -22.17 -5.76
N GLN A 105 13.66 -22.00 -5.08
CA GLN A 105 12.43 -21.39 -5.59
C GLN A 105 11.88 -20.29 -4.66
N THR A 106 12.64 -19.91 -3.63
CA THR A 106 12.24 -18.90 -2.64
C THR A 106 13.16 -17.68 -2.73
N LEU A 107 12.67 -16.55 -2.25
CA LEU A 107 13.49 -15.38 -1.94
C LEU A 107 13.86 -15.47 -0.47
N THR A 108 15.15 -15.41 -0.14
CA THR A 108 15.61 -15.31 1.25
C THR A 108 15.89 -13.85 1.60
N LEU A 109 15.41 -13.42 2.76
CA LEU A 109 15.60 -12.09 3.31
C LEU A 109 16.28 -12.22 4.68
N TRP A 110 17.51 -11.73 4.80
CA TRP A 110 18.16 -11.54 6.10
C TRP A 110 17.96 -10.10 6.57
N LEU A 111 17.36 -9.95 7.73
CA LEU A 111 17.20 -8.68 8.43
C LEU A 111 18.25 -8.57 9.53
N GLY A 112 18.73 -7.37 9.79
CA GLY A 112 19.66 -7.12 10.90
C GLY A 112 19.92 -5.62 11.10
N PRO A 113 20.89 -5.25 11.93
CA PRO A 113 21.02 -3.88 12.40
C PRO A 113 21.33 -2.89 11.27
N MET A 114 20.43 -1.94 11.04
CA MET A 114 20.55 -0.82 10.08
C MET A 114 20.72 -1.20 8.59
N LYS A 115 20.62 -2.48 8.20
CA LYS A 115 20.74 -2.94 6.80
C LYS A 115 19.99 -4.27 6.61
N HIS A 116 19.84 -4.74 5.37
CA HIS A 116 19.29 -6.07 5.08
C HIS A 116 19.96 -6.67 3.84
N ALA A 117 19.80 -7.98 3.63
CA ALA A 117 20.28 -8.66 2.44
C ALA A 117 19.16 -9.52 1.82
N VAL A 118 19.01 -9.45 0.50
CA VAL A 118 18.04 -10.23 -0.28
C VAL A 118 18.80 -11.19 -1.18
N PHE A 119 18.41 -12.47 -1.20
CA PHE A 119 19.04 -13.48 -2.05
C PHE A 119 18.03 -14.28 -2.86
N TYR A 120 18.27 -14.29 -4.17
CA TYR A 120 17.54 -14.96 -5.24
C TYR A 120 18.41 -14.91 -6.51
N ALA A 121 18.09 -15.67 -7.57
CA ALA A 121 18.97 -15.84 -8.74
C ALA A 121 18.75 -14.76 -9.85
N ILE A 122 19.79 -13.98 -10.20
CA ILE A 122 19.77 -12.82 -11.14
C ILE A 122 21.16 -12.52 -11.83
N ARG A 123 21.36 -11.37 -12.52
CA ARG A 123 22.63 -10.89 -13.18
C ARG A 123 23.04 -9.42 -12.76
N GLY A 124 24.34 -9.06 -12.60
CA GLY A 124 24.86 -7.93 -11.73
C GLY A 124 25.99 -6.95 -12.21
N GLY A 125 26.88 -6.40 -11.31
CA GLY A 125 27.87 -5.28 -11.54
C GLY A 125 29.40 -5.41 -11.14
N ASP A 126 29.92 -4.77 -10.06
CA ASP A 126 31.27 -4.92 -9.41
C ASP A 126 31.23 -4.86 -7.84
N LEU A 127 32.19 -5.47 -7.09
CA LEU A 127 31.96 -6.20 -5.82
C LEU A 127 32.46 -5.66 -4.46
N GLY A 128 33.66 -5.09 -4.43
CA GLY A 128 34.48 -5.10 -3.19
C GLY A 128 33.88 -4.29 -2.03
N GLU A 129 33.21 -3.19 -2.35
CA GLU A 129 32.61 -2.27 -1.40
C GLU A 129 31.44 -2.92 -0.62
N MET A 130 30.62 -3.72 -1.29
CA MET A 130 29.50 -4.44 -0.66
C MET A 130 29.97 -5.43 0.41
N CYS A 131 31.07 -6.15 0.16
CA CYS A 131 31.56 -7.14 1.12
C CYS A 131 32.00 -6.50 2.45
N GLN A 132 32.51 -5.26 2.40
CA GLN A 132 32.90 -4.48 3.57
C GLN A 132 31.68 -4.06 4.42
N GLU A 133 30.56 -3.74 3.77
CA GLU A 133 29.33 -3.28 4.43
C GLU A 133 28.65 -4.35 5.29
N PHE A 134 28.89 -5.63 4.98
CA PHE A 134 28.38 -6.79 5.73
C PHE A 134 29.45 -7.43 6.65
N GLU A 135 30.55 -6.73 6.96
CA GLU A 135 31.52 -7.25 7.94
C GLU A 135 30.88 -7.41 9.33
N GLY A 136 31.21 -8.51 10.02
CA GLY A 136 30.65 -8.87 11.32
C GLY A 136 29.22 -9.45 11.30
N TRP A 137 28.64 -9.66 10.12
CA TRP A 137 27.31 -10.27 9.96
C TRP A 137 27.37 -11.81 9.95
N ASP A 138 26.21 -12.44 9.78
CA ASP A 138 26.04 -13.89 9.76
C ASP A 138 27.12 -14.61 8.92
N PRO A 139 27.76 -15.67 9.45
CA PRO A 139 28.83 -16.40 8.76
C PRO A 139 28.42 -17.03 7.42
N ILE A 140 27.15 -17.38 7.22
CA ILE A 140 26.64 -17.92 5.96
C ILE A 140 26.49 -16.78 4.95
N LEU A 141 25.88 -15.66 5.34
CA LEU A 141 25.76 -14.48 4.47
C LEU A 141 27.13 -13.98 4.01
N THR A 142 28.07 -13.81 4.93
CA THR A 142 29.43 -13.33 4.62
C THR A 142 30.22 -14.32 3.75
N LYS A 143 30.06 -15.64 3.92
CA LYS A 143 30.59 -16.63 2.95
C LYS A 143 29.95 -16.45 1.57
N ILE A 144 28.62 -16.33 1.49
CA ILE A 144 27.89 -16.13 0.24
C ILE A 144 28.37 -14.85 -0.47
N THR A 145 28.68 -13.76 0.25
CA THR A 145 29.14 -12.52 -0.40
C THR A 145 30.48 -12.69 -1.12
N THR A 146 31.36 -13.59 -0.67
CA THR A 146 32.63 -13.90 -1.36
C THR A 146 32.45 -14.56 -2.73
N CYS A 147 31.27 -15.13 -3.01
CA CYS A 147 31.00 -15.82 -4.27
C CYS A 147 30.63 -14.88 -5.42
N PHE A 148 30.18 -13.66 -5.12
CA PHE A 148 29.66 -12.75 -6.14
C PHE A 148 30.74 -12.49 -7.21
N SER A 149 30.34 -12.42 -8.48
CA SER A 149 31.21 -12.03 -9.61
C SER A 149 31.06 -10.56 -9.99
N SER A 150 29.95 -9.93 -9.57
CA SER A 150 29.54 -8.59 -10.00
C SER A 150 28.42 -7.99 -9.11
N THR A 151 28.57 -6.77 -8.55
CA THR A 151 27.54 -6.00 -7.77
C THR A 151 27.12 -4.65 -8.38
N LEU A 152 25.84 -4.44 -8.70
CA LEU A 152 25.37 -3.09 -9.06
C LEU A 152 25.17 -2.26 -7.78
N LYS A 153 25.57 -0.99 -7.78
CA LYS A 153 25.36 -0.05 -6.67
C LYS A 153 24.52 1.14 -7.09
N TRP A 154 23.52 1.49 -6.30
CA TRP A 154 22.76 2.73 -6.45
C TRP A 154 22.31 3.29 -5.10
N LYS A 155 22.08 4.61 -5.06
CA LYS A 155 21.45 5.27 -3.91
C LYS A 155 19.96 4.93 -3.87
N LEU A 156 19.43 4.64 -2.69
CA LEU A 156 17.99 4.55 -2.50
C LEU A 156 17.44 5.95 -2.22
N CYS A 157 16.69 6.48 -3.19
CA CYS A 157 16.03 7.78 -3.10
C CYS A 157 14.51 7.58 -3.14
N HIS A 158 13.78 8.56 -2.62
CA HIS A 158 12.32 8.59 -2.68
C HIS A 158 11.84 10.04 -2.81
N HIS A 159 10.54 10.21 -3.06
CA HIS A 159 9.87 11.50 -3.06
C HIS A 159 8.65 11.44 -2.15
N GLY A 160 8.22 12.60 -1.63
CA GLY A 160 6.87 12.74 -1.09
C GLY A 160 5.83 12.59 -2.21
N GLU A 161 4.57 12.32 -1.84
CA GLU A 161 3.48 12.27 -2.79
C GLU A 161 3.34 13.61 -3.54
N LEU A 162 3.29 13.56 -4.87
CA LEU A 162 3.07 14.75 -5.70
C LEU A 162 1.62 15.21 -5.58
N ASP A 163 1.37 16.52 -5.47
CA ASP A 163 0.01 17.08 -5.45
C ASP A 163 -0.84 16.61 -6.64
N THR A 164 -0.24 16.60 -7.84
CA THR A 164 -0.89 16.19 -9.09
C THR A 164 0.09 15.55 -10.06
N TRP A 165 -0.41 14.63 -10.90
CA TRP A 165 0.36 13.93 -11.95
C TRP A 165 0.09 14.53 -13.34
N VAL A 166 -1.00 15.29 -13.48
CA VAL A 166 -1.47 15.88 -14.74
C VAL A 166 -1.45 17.41 -14.64
N LYS A 167 -0.79 18.07 -15.60
CA LYS A 167 -0.63 19.54 -15.62
C LYS A 167 -1.99 20.24 -15.59
N ALA A 168 -2.27 21.03 -14.55
CA ALA A 168 -3.60 21.63 -14.35
C ALA A 168 -3.95 22.81 -15.28
N SER A 169 -2.96 23.44 -15.92
CA SER A 169 -3.07 24.81 -16.45
C SER A 169 -3.52 24.93 -17.91
N LEU A 170 -3.51 23.85 -18.69
CA LEU A 170 -3.57 23.91 -20.16
C LEU A 170 -4.48 22.82 -20.74
N PRO A 171 -5.14 23.05 -21.91
CA PRO A 171 -6.13 22.15 -22.51
C PRO A 171 -5.54 20.87 -23.12
N GLN A 172 -4.33 20.50 -22.72
CA GLN A 172 -3.42 19.58 -23.42
C GLN A 172 -2.94 18.47 -22.49
N SER A 173 -2.49 17.38 -23.11
CA SER A 173 -2.57 16.05 -22.51
C SER A 173 -1.20 15.55 -22.06
N PHE A 174 -0.73 16.01 -20.90
CA PHE A 174 0.48 15.49 -20.24
C PHE A 174 0.15 14.80 -18.92
N ALA A 175 0.66 13.58 -18.71
CA ALA A 175 0.62 12.85 -17.44
C ALA A 175 2.00 12.25 -17.08
N LEU A 176 2.32 12.19 -15.79
CA LEU A 176 3.45 11.43 -15.24
C LEU A 176 3.00 10.00 -14.88
N LEU A 177 3.83 8.99 -15.18
CA LEU A 177 3.63 7.58 -14.86
C LEU A 177 4.89 6.95 -14.23
N GLY A 178 4.71 5.86 -13.47
CA GLY A 178 5.78 5.11 -12.82
C GLY A 178 6.63 5.98 -11.88
N ASP A 179 7.93 5.71 -11.82
CA ASP A 179 8.91 6.48 -11.02
C ASP A 179 8.97 7.99 -11.35
N SER A 180 8.37 8.46 -12.45
CA SER A 180 8.23 9.90 -12.70
C SER A 180 7.11 10.55 -11.86
N ALA A 181 6.15 9.76 -11.37
CA ALA A 181 4.99 10.17 -10.57
C ALA A 181 5.04 9.68 -9.11
N HIS A 182 5.49 8.44 -8.88
CA HIS A 182 5.43 7.75 -7.58
C HIS A 182 6.66 6.84 -7.32
N PRO A 183 7.89 7.37 -7.40
CA PRO A 183 9.10 6.57 -7.20
C PRO A 183 9.12 5.90 -5.82
N THR A 184 9.17 4.57 -5.82
CA THR A 184 9.07 3.75 -4.60
C THR A 184 10.42 3.11 -4.23
N LEU A 185 10.55 2.74 -2.96
CA LEU A 185 11.72 2.03 -2.45
C LEU A 185 11.57 0.51 -2.71
N PRO A 186 12.66 -0.25 -2.86
CA PRO A 186 12.58 -1.67 -3.21
C PRO A 186 12.05 -2.57 -2.08
N TYR A 187 11.77 -2.03 -0.89
CA TYR A 187 11.33 -2.77 0.31
C TYR A 187 9.98 -3.50 0.19
N GLN A 188 9.27 -3.38 -0.93
CA GLN A 188 8.11 -4.20 -1.31
C GLN A 188 8.25 -4.91 -2.67
N SER A 189 9.32 -4.65 -3.43
CA SER A 189 9.54 -5.19 -4.80
C SER A 189 8.40 -4.91 -5.80
N GLN A 190 7.61 -3.83 -5.61
CA GLN A 190 6.43 -3.54 -6.45
C GLN A 190 6.58 -2.39 -7.46
N GLY A 191 7.66 -1.60 -7.46
CA GLY A 191 7.74 -0.37 -8.30
C GLY A 191 7.45 -0.61 -9.80
N ALA A 192 8.04 -1.66 -10.37
CA ALA A 192 7.74 -2.06 -11.75
C ALA A 192 6.27 -2.52 -11.92
N THR A 193 5.71 -3.24 -10.95
CA THR A 193 4.30 -3.67 -10.96
C THR A 193 3.34 -2.48 -10.97
N VAL A 194 3.60 -1.44 -10.17
CA VAL A 194 2.78 -0.23 -10.15
C VAL A 194 2.89 0.51 -11.49
N ALA A 195 4.10 0.62 -12.06
CA ALA A 195 4.29 1.21 -13.40
C ALA A 195 3.59 0.40 -14.52
N PHE A 196 3.54 -0.94 -14.45
CA PHE A 196 2.75 -1.75 -15.38
C PHE A 196 1.25 -1.55 -15.19
N ASN A 197 0.78 -1.38 -13.95
CA ASN A 197 -0.61 -1.06 -13.66
C ASN A 197 -1.00 0.32 -14.22
N ASP A 198 -0.14 1.34 -14.07
CA ASP A 198 -0.34 2.64 -14.71
C ASP A 198 -0.53 2.52 -16.22
N ALA A 199 0.33 1.74 -16.88
CA ALA A 199 0.29 1.51 -18.32
C ALA A 199 -1.03 0.85 -18.76
N ALA A 200 -1.50 -0.17 -18.04
CA ALA A 200 -2.76 -0.85 -18.32
C ALA A 200 -3.99 0.06 -18.08
N VAL A 201 -4.00 0.85 -16.99
CA VAL A 201 -5.11 1.76 -16.70
C VAL A 201 -5.16 2.90 -17.71
N ILE A 202 -4.01 3.50 -18.08
CA ILE A 202 -4.00 4.59 -19.06
C ILE A 202 -4.33 4.09 -20.48
N GLU A 203 -3.89 2.89 -20.86
CA GLU A 203 -4.27 2.25 -22.11
C GLU A 203 -5.80 2.08 -22.19
N ALA A 204 -6.40 1.40 -21.21
CA ALA A 204 -7.84 1.14 -21.20
C ALA A 204 -8.69 2.43 -21.21
N LEU A 205 -8.20 3.50 -20.59
CA LEU A 205 -8.85 4.82 -20.63
C LEU A 205 -8.72 5.50 -22.00
N LEU A 206 -7.54 5.45 -22.63
CA LEU A 206 -7.30 6.01 -23.96
C LEU A 206 -7.98 5.21 -25.08
N GLU A 207 -8.04 3.88 -24.96
CA GLU A 207 -8.75 2.99 -25.87
C GLU A 207 -10.26 3.31 -25.86
N ARG A 208 -10.86 3.40 -24.67
CA ARG A 208 -12.28 3.80 -24.51
C ARG A 208 -12.54 5.18 -25.11
N PHE A 209 -11.64 6.15 -24.89
CA PHE A 209 -11.76 7.46 -25.52
C PHE A 209 -11.69 7.36 -27.06
N HIS A 210 -10.78 6.57 -27.62
CA HIS A 210 -10.63 6.37 -29.05
C HIS A 210 -11.83 5.66 -29.71
N GLN A 211 -12.45 4.71 -29.00
CA GLN A 211 -13.62 3.96 -29.46
C GLN A 211 -14.95 4.73 -29.30
N THR A 212 -15.00 5.76 -28.47
CA THR A 212 -16.23 6.55 -28.25
C THR A 212 -16.51 7.46 -29.44
N ASP A 213 -17.78 7.57 -29.85
CA ASP A 213 -18.20 8.45 -30.94
C ASP A 213 -17.83 9.93 -30.69
N LYS A 214 -17.43 10.65 -31.75
CA LYS A 214 -16.94 12.03 -31.64
C LYS A 214 -18.02 13.03 -31.23
N GLU A 215 -19.26 12.86 -31.67
CA GLU A 215 -20.36 13.72 -31.23
C GLU A 215 -20.77 13.37 -29.80
N GLN A 216 -20.68 12.11 -29.38
CA GLN A 216 -20.86 11.72 -27.97
C GLN A 216 -19.77 12.30 -27.06
N LEU A 217 -18.49 12.22 -27.44
CA LEU A 217 -17.38 12.85 -26.71
C LEU A 217 -17.61 14.36 -26.58
N LYS A 218 -17.97 15.03 -27.67
CA LYS A 218 -18.23 16.46 -27.73
C LYS A 218 -19.46 16.88 -26.91
N ALA A 219 -20.54 16.11 -26.94
CA ALA A 219 -21.74 16.35 -26.13
C ALA A 219 -21.45 16.22 -24.63
N ASN A 220 -20.61 15.25 -24.24
CA ASN A 220 -20.13 15.09 -22.86
C ASN A 220 -18.96 16.05 -22.51
N GLY A 221 -18.51 16.88 -23.45
CA GLY A 221 -17.35 17.76 -23.32
C GLY A 221 -16.07 17.01 -22.93
N MET A 222 -15.93 15.73 -23.30
CA MET A 222 -14.81 14.86 -22.96
C MET A 222 -13.62 15.14 -23.87
N THR A 223 -12.42 15.26 -23.28
CA THR A 223 -11.16 15.54 -23.97
C THR A 223 -10.07 14.61 -23.45
N LEU A 224 -8.99 14.40 -24.20
CA LEU A 224 -7.83 13.62 -23.75
C LEU A 224 -7.30 14.12 -22.39
N HIS A 225 -7.20 15.43 -22.20
CA HIS A 225 -6.85 16.03 -20.90
C HIS A 225 -7.78 15.59 -19.76
N LYS A 226 -9.11 15.55 -19.98
CA LYS A 226 -10.06 15.04 -18.96
C LYS A 226 -9.89 13.55 -18.70
N VAL A 227 -9.53 12.75 -19.71
CA VAL A 227 -9.19 11.32 -19.53
C VAL A 227 -7.97 11.17 -18.63
N LEU A 228 -6.92 11.97 -18.82
CA LEU A 228 -5.76 11.99 -17.91
C LEU A 228 -6.16 12.41 -16.48
N LYS A 229 -7.05 13.40 -16.34
CA LYS A 229 -7.60 13.80 -15.03
C LYS A 229 -8.53 12.77 -14.38
N ILE A 230 -8.95 11.72 -15.09
CA ILE A 230 -9.64 10.55 -14.52
C ILE A 230 -8.63 9.48 -14.09
N PHE A 231 -7.52 9.31 -14.82
CA PHE A 231 -6.44 8.40 -14.48
C PHE A 231 -5.84 8.69 -13.10
N GLU A 232 -5.47 9.95 -12.84
CA GLU A 232 -4.82 10.38 -11.59
C GLU A 232 -5.58 9.95 -10.31
N PRO A 233 -6.85 10.32 -10.07
CA PRO A 233 -7.58 9.90 -8.86
C PRO A 233 -7.91 8.39 -8.82
N GLY A 234 -7.94 7.71 -9.97
CA GLY A 234 -8.14 6.26 -10.02
C GLY A 234 -6.92 5.46 -9.58
N GLN A 235 -5.71 5.96 -9.86
CA GLN A 235 -4.45 5.23 -9.72
C GLN A 235 -3.58 5.72 -8.54
N LYS A 236 -3.68 7.00 -8.18
CA LYS A 236 -2.90 7.63 -7.10
C LYS A 236 -3.09 6.97 -5.74
N PRO A 237 -4.31 6.65 -5.24
CA PRO A 237 -4.48 6.03 -3.92
C PRO A 237 -3.76 4.67 -3.78
N TYR A 238 -3.80 3.83 -4.83
CA TYR A 238 -3.11 2.54 -4.85
C TYR A 238 -1.58 2.71 -4.85
N SER A 239 -1.09 3.62 -5.69
CA SER A 239 0.35 3.87 -5.86
C SER A 239 0.97 4.49 -4.61
N SER A 240 0.28 5.46 -4.00
CA SER A 240 0.72 6.11 -2.76
C SER A 240 0.69 5.16 -1.56
N LEU A 241 -0.29 4.25 -1.48
CA LEU A 241 -0.29 3.18 -0.47
C LEU A 241 0.94 2.27 -0.62
N ASN A 242 1.35 1.96 -1.86
CA ASN A 242 2.56 1.17 -2.11
C ASN A 242 3.84 1.93 -1.69
N VAL A 243 3.98 3.20 -2.08
CA VAL A 243 5.14 4.03 -1.69
C VAL A 243 5.23 4.17 -0.17
N GLN A 244 4.12 4.48 0.51
CA GLN A 244 4.08 4.57 1.97
C GLN A 244 4.40 3.21 2.63
N GLY A 245 3.91 2.10 2.08
CA GLY A 245 4.23 0.75 2.52
C GLY A 245 5.74 0.46 2.41
N ALA A 246 6.37 0.78 1.28
CA ALA A 246 7.81 0.62 1.11
C ALA A 246 8.64 1.51 2.06
N VAL A 247 8.20 2.74 2.32
CA VAL A 247 8.82 3.63 3.32
C VAL A 247 8.68 3.09 4.74
N LYS A 248 7.55 2.47 5.10
CA LYS A 248 7.36 1.80 6.40
C LYS A 248 8.21 0.53 6.52
N ASN A 249 8.27 -0.30 5.47
CA ASN A 249 9.07 -1.52 5.44
C ASN A 249 10.56 -1.23 5.65
N ARG A 250 11.09 -0.12 5.10
CA ARG A 250 12.45 0.37 5.38
C ARG A 250 12.76 0.40 6.88
N VAL A 251 11.91 1.06 7.65
CA VAL A 251 12.12 1.27 9.10
C VAL A 251 12.14 -0.06 9.84
N MET A 252 11.20 -0.96 9.51
CA MET A 252 11.14 -2.29 10.10
C MET A 252 12.38 -3.13 9.74
N TYR A 253 12.77 -3.17 8.46
CA TYR A 253 13.92 -3.97 8.01
C TYR A 253 15.23 -3.52 8.66
N HIS A 254 15.35 -2.22 8.98
CA HIS A 254 16.58 -1.57 9.42
C HIS A 254 16.57 -1.08 10.88
N LEU A 255 15.75 -1.68 11.77
CA LEU A 255 15.78 -1.33 13.19
C LEU A 255 17.22 -1.42 13.75
N PRO A 256 17.68 -0.43 14.55
CA PRO A 256 18.99 -0.49 15.19
C PRO A 256 19.01 -1.56 16.30
N ASP A 257 20.22 -2.03 16.64
CA ASP A 257 20.44 -2.93 17.78
C ASP A 257 19.78 -2.39 19.05
N GLY A 258 18.88 -3.18 19.65
CA GLY A 258 18.18 -2.81 20.87
C GLY A 258 16.84 -3.50 21.03
N GLN A 259 16.07 -3.04 22.03
CA GLN A 259 14.82 -3.69 22.44
C GLN A 259 13.77 -3.79 21.31
N ALA A 260 13.67 -2.78 20.44
CA ALA A 260 12.72 -2.79 19.32
C ALA A 260 13.08 -3.87 18.26
N GLN A 261 14.36 -3.98 17.89
CA GLN A 261 14.84 -5.03 16.98
C GLN A 261 14.69 -6.42 17.62
N GLN A 262 15.04 -6.58 18.89
CA GLN A 262 14.85 -7.84 19.61
C GLN A 262 13.38 -8.29 19.66
N GLN A 263 12.44 -7.35 19.87
CA GLN A 263 11.02 -7.64 19.89
C GLN A 263 10.51 -8.10 18.52
N ARG A 264 10.93 -7.43 17.43
CA ARG A 264 10.61 -7.83 16.04
C ARG A 264 11.18 -9.21 15.71
N ASP A 265 12.42 -9.49 16.09
CA ASP A 265 13.06 -10.78 15.84
C ASP A 265 12.36 -11.92 16.60
N ILE A 266 11.94 -11.68 17.85
CA ILE A 266 11.13 -12.63 18.63
C ILE A 266 9.78 -12.89 17.96
N GLU A 267 9.06 -11.83 17.56
CA GLU A 267 7.80 -11.91 16.81
C GLU A 267 7.99 -12.77 15.55
N PHE A 268 8.93 -12.41 14.68
CA PHE A 268 9.18 -13.12 13.41
C PHE A 268 9.63 -14.57 13.62
N SER A 269 10.38 -14.88 14.68
CA SER A 269 10.77 -16.26 15.02
C SER A 269 9.60 -17.18 15.39
N GLN A 270 8.43 -16.59 15.72
CA GLN A 270 7.21 -17.30 16.14
C GLN A 270 6.12 -17.25 15.07
N MET A 271 6.28 -16.44 14.02
CA MET A 271 5.28 -16.31 12.95
C MET A 271 5.21 -17.56 12.05
N THR A 272 3.98 -18.00 11.79
CA THR A 272 3.62 -18.90 10.69
C THR A 272 3.06 -18.08 9.52
N ALA A 273 2.77 -18.74 8.40
CA ALA A 273 2.06 -18.13 7.26
C ALA A 273 0.62 -17.67 7.58
N GLU A 274 0.12 -17.94 8.80
CA GLU A 274 -1.21 -17.58 9.30
C GLU A 274 -1.14 -16.58 10.47
N SER A 275 0.07 -16.20 10.92
CA SER A 275 0.27 -15.32 12.07
C SER A 275 0.13 -13.86 11.71
N ARG A 276 -0.65 -13.12 12.50
CA ARG A 276 -0.75 -11.66 12.44
C ARG A 276 0.47 -10.98 13.06
N SER A 277 0.68 -9.73 12.65
CA SER A 277 1.79 -8.89 13.10
C SER A 277 1.36 -7.42 13.19
N ASP A 278 1.95 -6.67 14.12
CA ASP A 278 1.78 -5.21 14.21
C ASP A 278 2.41 -4.49 13.00
N TRP A 279 3.25 -5.18 12.23
CA TRP A 279 3.79 -4.70 10.95
C TRP A 279 2.74 -4.87 9.83
N THR A 280 1.72 -3.99 9.86
CA THR A 280 0.49 -3.88 9.03
C THR A 280 0.57 -4.06 7.50
N TRP A 281 1.76 -4.32 6.93
CA TRP A 281 1.93 -4.70 5.52
C TRP A 281 1.91 -6.22 5.30
N ILE A 282 2.15 -7.03 6.35
CA ILE A 282 2.04 -8.49 6.30
C ILE A 282 0.56 -8.90 6.44
N ASP A 283 -0.17 -8.27 7.37
CA ASP A 283 -1.62 -8.36 7.47
C ASP A 283 -2.26 -6.96 7.51
N GLY A 284 -2.94 -6.61 6.43
CA GLY A 284 -3.80 -5.44 6.34
C GLY A 284 -5.25 -5.74 6.75
N GLY A 285 -5.94 -4.73 7.26
CA GLY A 285 -7.37 -4.76 7.51
C GLY A 285 -7.87 -3.49 8.19
N PHE A 286 -9.18 -3.38 8.37
CA PHE A 286 -9.82 -2.23 9.03
C PHE A 286 -11.02 -2.65 9.87
N TYR A 287 -11.24 -1.94 10.98
CA TYR A 287 -12.48 -2.05 11.75
C TYR A 287 -13.59 -1.24 11.07
N SER A 288 -14.80 -1.80 11.01
CA SER A 288 -15.96 -1.12 10.43
C SER A 288 -17.22 -1.39 11.25
N ARG A 289 -17.93 -0.31 11.58
CA ARG A 289 -19.24 -0.30 12.23
C ARG A 289 -20.09 0.82 11.62
N LEU A 290 -21.40 0.60 11.53
CA LEU A 290 -22.35 1.69 11.31
C LEU A 290 -22.66 2.29 12.68
N CYS A 291 -22.17 3.51 12.93
CA CYS A 291 -22.24 4.12 14.27
C CYS A 291 -23.50 4.98 14.45
N SER A 292 -24.08 4.94 15.65
CA SER A 292 -25.13 5.88 16.09
C SER A 292 -24.55 7.24 16.52
N VAL A 293 -25.40 8.22 16.85
CA VAL A 293 -24.95 9.56 17.26
C VAL A 293 -24.10 9.52 18.53
N ALA A 294 -24.53 8.78 19.56
CA ALA A 294 -23.75 8.54 20.78
C ALA A 294 -22.43 7.79 20.51
N GLU A 295 -22.40 6.88 19.53
CA GLU A 295 -21.19 6.15 19.16
C GLU A 295 -20.17 7.04 18.43
N LEU A 296 -20.62 7.95 17.56
CA LEU A 296 -19.76 8.96 16.92
C LEU A 296 -19.17 9.94 17.95
N GLU A 297 -19.97 10.38 18.93
CA GLU A 297 -19.52 11.22 20.04
C GLU A 297 -18.46 10.52 20.90
N PHE A 298 -18.66 9.24 21.22
CA PHE A 298 -17.68 8.41 21.93
C PHE A 298 -16.36 8.25 21.16
N LEU A 299 -16.43 8.05 19.85
CA LEU A 299 -15.25 8.02 18.98
C LEU A 299 -14.54 9.38 18.92
N GLY A 300 -15.28 10.48 19.05
CA GLY A 300 -14.78 11.85 18.89
C GLY A 300 -14.80 12.33 17.44
N LEU A 301 -15.68 11.76 16.61
CA LEU A 301 -15.81 12.08 15.18
C LEU A 301 -16.89 13.14 14.94
N ASP A 302 -16.75 13.89 13.85
CA ASP A 302 -17.80 14.78 13.39
C ASP A 302 -19.04 13.98 12.91
N ARG A 303 -20.22 14.60 13.01
CA ARG A 303 -21.53 13.97 12.72
C ARG A 303 -21.99 14.18 11.28
N PHE A 304 -21.35 15.07 10.54
CA PHE A 304 -21.78 15.56 9.23
C PHE A 304 -20.67 15.52 8.19
N GLU A 305 -19.42 15.78 8.58
CA GLU A 305 -18.26 15.75 7.69
C GLU A 305 -17.45 14.44 7.82
N PRO A 306 -16.93 13.89 6.70
CA PRO A 306 -16.01 12.76 6.75
C PRO A 306 -14.77 13.09 7.58
N SER A 307 -14.37 12.17 8.45
CA SER A 307 -13.10 12.23 9.18
C SER A 307 -12.08 11.30 8.53
N ASP A 308 -10.93 11.84 8.16
CA ASP A 308 -9.81 11.05 7.63
C ASP A 308 -9.13 10.20 8.71
N LYS A 309 -8.43 9.16 8.27
CA LYS A 309 -7.59 8.32 9.13
C LYS A 309 -6.49 9.17 9.81
N PRO A 310 -6.19 8.97 11.11
CA PRO A 310 -5.02 9.59 11.74
C PRO A 310 -3.71 9.24 11.02
N ASN A 311 -2.85 10.24 10.84
CA ASN A 311 -1.50 10.05 10.30
C ASN A 311 -0.52 9.49 11.34
N ASP A 312 -0.81 9.72 12.63
CA ASP A 312 -0.01 9.21 13.75
C ASP A 312 -0.45 7.78 14.15
N PRO A 313 0.49 6.83 14.33
CA PRO A 313 0.17 5.46 14.72
C PRO A 313 -0.45 5.29 16.11
N GLU A 314 -0.13 6.14 17.09
CA GLU A 314 -0.71 6.06 18.44
C GLU A 314 -2.17 6.54 18.42
N ASP A 315 -2.48 7.61 17.69
CA ASP A 315 -3.85 8.09 17.46
C ASP A 315 -4.69 7.04 16.71
N GLU A 316 -4.11 6.37 15.70
CA GLU A 316 -4.76 5.26 15.00
C GLU A 316 -5.04 4.08 15.95
N ALA A 317 -4.06 3.65 16.75
CA ALA A 317 -4.23 2.55 17.70
C ALA A 317 -5.27 2.86 18.78
N ALA A 318 -5.33 4.12 19.25
CA ALA A 318 -6.36 4.60 20.16
C ALA A 318 -7.75 4.56 19.50
N HIS A 319 -7.87 5.01 18.25
CA HIS A 319 -9.13 4.94 17.49
C HIS A 319 -9.60 3.50 17.27
N CYS A 320 -8.72 2.59 16.83
CA CYS A 320 -9.04 1.17 16.67
C CYS A 320 -9.43 0.51 18.00
N THR A 321 -8.87 0.95 19.12
CA THR A 321 -9.28 0.49 20.46
C THR A 321 -10.69 0.92 20.81
N LYS A 322 -11.07 2.18 20.54
CA LYS A 322 -12.48 2.61 20.69
C LYS A 322 -13.44 1.87 19.75
N MET A 323 -13.02 1.59 18.52
CA MET A 323 -13.83 0.81 17.56
C MET A 323 -14.10 -0.62 18.07
N ARG A 324 -13.09 -1.29 18.65
CA ARG A 324 -13.26 -2.58 19.35
C ARG A 324 -14.19 -2.48 20.56
N GLN A 325 -14.07 -1.43 21.36
CA GLN A 325 -14.99 -1.16 22.48
C GLN A 325 -16.45 -1.01 22.04
N LEU A 326 -16.71 -0.54 20.82
CA LEU A 326 -18.06 -0.51 20.23
C LEU A 326 -18.46 -1.82 19.54
N GLY A 327 -17.65 -2.88 19.59
CA GLY A 327 -17.92 -4.12 18.85
C GLY A 327 -17.95 -3.92 17.34
N ALA A 328 -17.05 -3.08 16.81
CA ALA A 328 -16.81 -2.99 15.37
C ALA A 328 -16.17 -4.29 14.86
N ARG A 329 -16.57 -4.73 13.65
CA ARG A 329 -15.99 -5.94 13.05
C ARG A 329 -14.74 -5.60 12.26
N TRP A 330 -13.72 -6.43 12.37
CA TRP A 330 -12.52 -6.36 11.55
C TRP A 330 -12.74 -7.00 10.17
N PHE A 331 -12.19 -6.37 9.13
CA PHE A 331 -12.20 -6.89 7.76
C PHE A 331 -10.82 -6.73 7.11
N ARG A 332 -10.25 -7.83 6.60
CA ARG A 332 -9.02 -7.86 5.79
C ARG A 332 -9.01 -6.84 4.65
N ASP A 333 -10.13 -6.71 3.94
CA ASP A 333 -10.23 -5.91 2.72
C ASP A 333 -11.69 -5.47 2.44
N PRO A 334 -11.93 -4.48 1.56
CA PRO A 334 -13.27 -4.01 1.24
C PRO A 334 -14.19 -5.09 0.66
N ASP A 335 -13.66 -6.06 -0.10
CA ASP A 335 -14.48 -7.12 -0.69
C ASP A 335 -14.89 -8.17 0.37
N HIS A 336 -14.04 -8.43 1.37
CA HIS A 336 -14.40 -9.21 2.56
C HIS A 336 -15.57 -8.55 3.29
N LYS A 337 -15.54 -7.24 3.50
CA LYS A 337 -16.67 -6.49 4.05
C LYS A 337 -17.93 -6.59 3.16
N ILE A 338 -17.79 -6.54 1.83
CA ILE A 338 -18.94 -6.67 0.90
C ILE A 338 -19.55 -8.08 0.97
N ARG A 339 -18.72 -9.13 0.99
CA ARG A 339 -19.15 -10.53 1.13
C ARG A 339 -19.89 -10.77 2.44
N ALA A 340 -19.34 -10.30 3.56
CA ALA A 340 -19.98 -10.39 4.88
C ALA A 340 -21.27 -9.56 4.98
N GLY A 341 -21.26 -8.34 4.43
CA GLY A 341 -22.40 -7.42 4.43
C GLY A 341 -23.59 -7.85 3.56
N TRP A 342 -23.42 -8.85 2.69
CA TRP A 342 -24.47 -9.37 1.83
C TRP A 342 -25.64 -9.98 2.62
N LYS A 343 -25.36 -10.63 3.77
CA LYS A 343 -26.39 -11.15 4.70
C LYS A 343 -27.26 -10.03 5.28
N ILE A 344 -26.63 -8.92 5.69
CA ILE A 344 -27.30 -7.73 6.25
C ILE A 344 -28.23 -7.09 5.21
N ARG A 345 -27.74 -6.90 3.97
CA ARG A 345 -28.54 -6.31 2.87
C ARG A 345 -29.75 -7.14 2.48
N ASN A 346 -29.66 -8.47 2.61
CA ASN A 346 -30.76 -9.38 2.30
C ASN A 346 -31.74 -9.59 3.47
N GLY A 347 -31.51 -8.93 4.62
CA GLY A 347 -32.40 -9.02 5.78
C GLY A 347 -32.40 -10.39 6.46
N ASP A 348 -31.27 -11.10 6.44
CA ASP A 348 -31.12 -12.42 7.08
C ASP A 348 -31.49 -12.32 8.59
N PRO A 349 -32.58 -12.99 9.03
CA PRO A 349 -33.13 -12.84 10.38
C PRO A 349 -32.15 -13.21 11.50
N ASP A 350 -31.22 -14.12 11.22
CA ASP A 350 -30.26 -14.66 12.18
C ASP A 350 -28.93 -13.89 12.20
N THR A 351 -28.79 -12.86 11.36
CA THR A 351 -27.65 -11.94 11.40
C THR A 351 -27.45 -11.40 12.82
N PRO A 352 -26.29 -11.65 13.46
CA PRO A 352 -26.04 -11.21 14.82
C PRO A 352 -25.92 -9.69 14.90
N LEU A 353 -26.44 -9.13 16.01
CA LEU A 353 -26.44 -7.71 16.38
C LEU A 353 -25.91 -7.53 17.81
N LEU A 354 -25.08 -6.51 18.03
CA LEU A 354 -24.52 -6.15 19.34
C LEU A 354 -24.67 -4.66 19.61
N PHE A 355 -25.38 -4.36 20.69
CA PHE A 355 -25.47 -3.03 21.29
C PHE A 355 -24.52 -2.96 22.47
N VAL A 356 -23.79 -1.84 22.59
CA VAL A 356 -22.79 -1.61 23.64
C VAL A 356 -23.00 -0.22 24.23
N GLY A 357 -22.84 -0.10 25.55
CA GLY A 357 -22.89 1.14 26.31
C GLY A 357 -21.80 1.19 27.37
N TRP A 358 -21.06 2.30 27.44
CA TRP A 358 -19.93 2.50 28.35
C TRP A 358 -20.24 3.59 29.38
N PRO A 359 -20.72 3.22 30.59
CA PRO A 359 -21.11 4.21 31.59
C PRO A 359 -19.88 4.86 32.23
N ALA A 360 -19.99 6.13 32.62
CA ALA A 360 -18.89 6.89 33.23
C ALA A 360 -18.29 6.26 34.52
N GLY A 361 -19.03 5.38 35.20
CA GLY A 361 -18.58 4.63 36.38
C GLY A 361 -17.70 3.41 36.09
N GLY A 362 -17.47 3.05 34.82
CA GLY A 362 -16.74 1.84 34.42
C GLY A 362 -17.63 0.60 34.26
N GLY A 363 -17.04 -0.48 33.75
CA GLY A 363 -17.78 -1.64 33.24
C GLY A 363 -18.40 -1.38 31.85
N VAL A 364 -19.24 -2.31 31.38
CA VAL A 364 -19.91 -2.21 30.07
C VAL A 364 -21.29 -2.85 30.10
N TRP A 365 -22.27 -2.18 29.48
CA TRP A 365 -23.59 -2.71 29.20
C TRP A 365 -23.66 -3.29 27.80
N THR A 366 -24.24 -4.48 27.63
CA THR A 366 -24.37 -5.11 26.29
C THR A 366 -25.73 -5.78 26.06
N ILE A 367 -26.18 -5.79 24.80
CA ILE A 367 -27.21 -6.73 24.32
C ILE A 367 -26.66 -7.41 23.06
N ASN A 368 -26.37 -8.71 23.17
CA ASN A 368 -26.16 -9.60 22.03
C ASN A 368 -27.51 -10.22 21.59
N THR A 369 -27.79 -10.19 20.30
CA THR A 369 -29.10 -10.53 19.72
C THR A 369 -28.95 -10.82 18.21
N ASN A 370 -30.05 -10.95 17.47
CA ASN A 370 -30.06 -10.96 16.00
C ASN A 370 -31.08 -9.96 15.43
N ILE A 371 -31.10 -9.77 14.10
CA ILE A 371 -32.04 -8.85 13.42
C ILE A 371 -33.49 -9.15 13.81
N SER A 372 -33.90 -10.42 13.80
CA SER A 372 -35.27 -10.84 14.12
C SER A 372 -35.68 -10.45 15.55
N GLN A 373 -34.87 -10.82 16.54
CA GLN A 373 -35.14 -10.54 17.95
C GLN A 373 -35.02 -9.04 18.27
N SER A 374 -34.11 -8.32 17.61
CA SER A 374 -33.96 -6.86 17.72
C SER A 374 -35.22 -6.13 17.27
N ALA A 375 -35.79 -6.53 16.12
CA ALA A 375 -37.05 -5.98 15.62
C ALA A 375 -38.23 -6.28 16.58
N GLN A 376 -38.34 -7.52 17.08
CA GLN A 376 -39.41 -7.92 18.02
C GLN A 376 -39.36 -7.17 19.36
N LYS A 377 -38.16 -6.92 19.90
CA LYS A 377 -37.94 -6.18 21.16
C LYS A 377 -37.90 -4.66 20.96
N GLY A 378 -37.88 -4.18 19.71
CA GLY A 378 -37.77 -2.76 19.37
C GLY A 378 -36.46 -2.14 19.85
N LEU A 379 -35.32 -2.84 19.69
CA LEU A 379 -34.02 -2.41 20.22
C LEU A 379 -33.39 -1.25 19.45
N GLY A 380 -33.83 -0.96 18.22
CA GLY A 380 -33.36 0.22 17.47
C GLY A 380 -33.60 1.57 18.18
N ARG A 381 -34.40 1.59 19.25
CA ARG A 381 -34.50 2.75 20.16
C ARG A 381 -33.17 3.12 20.83
N ILE A 382 -32.24 2.18 21.00
CA ILE A 382 -30.92 2.39 21.58
C ILE A 382 -30.07 3.33 20.70
N ASP A 383 -30.30 3.33 19.38
CA ASP A 383 -29.57 4.17 18.42
C ASP A 383 -30.14 5.59 18.29
N ASN A 384 -31.24 5.89 18.97
CA ASN A 384 -31.77 7.26 19.12
C ASN A 384 -31.11 8.04 20.27
N ALA A 385 -30.24 7.39 21.07
CA ALA A 385 -29.48 8.05 22.13
C ALA A 385 -28.48 9.06 21.53
N PHE A 386 -28.43 10.27 22.10
CA PHE A 386 -27.49 11.30 21.71
C PHE A 386 -26.16 11.18 22.46
N THR A 387 -26.18 10.65 23.69
CA THR A 387 -25.00 10.48 24.55
C THR A 387 -24.80 9.01 24.95
N MET A 388 -23.59 8.67 25.42
CA MET A 388 -23.29 7.31 25.87
C MET A 388 -24.03 6.93 27.17
N ASP A 389 -24.32 7.88 28.05
CA ASP A 389 -25.10 7.63 29.28
C ASP A 389 -26.57 7.30 28.94
N GLU A 390 -27.22 8.08 28.06
CA GLU A 390 -28.55 7.75 27.52
C GLU A 390 -28.58 6.37 26.85
N ARG A 391 -27.50 6.01 26.14
CA ARG A 391 -27.35 4.69 25.51
C ARG A 391 -27.27 3.57 26.55
N CYS A 392 -26.56 3.79 27.66
CA CYS A 392 -26.49 2.84 28.77
C CYS A 392 -27.87 2.64 29.43
N GLU A 393 -28.57 3.73 29.75
CA GLU A 393 -29.93 3.68 30.32
C GLU A 393 -30.88 2.90 29.39
N MET A 394 -30.82 3.15 28.08
CA MET A 394 -31.64 2.43 27.11
C MET A 394 -31.28 0.95 27.00
N ILE A 395 -30.00 0.57 27.11
CA ILE A 395 -29.57 -0.84 27.10
C ILE A 395 -30.04 -1.55 28.38
N GLU A 396 -29.89 -0.92 29.55
CA GLU A 396 -30.39 -1.45 30.83
C GLU A 396 -31.91 -1.68 30.79
N GLN A 397 -32.69 -0.65 30.41
CA GLN A 397 -34.15 -0.71 30.32
C GLN A 397 -34.66 -1.78 29.34
N LEU A 398 -33.86 -2.16 28.34
CA LEU A 398 -34.20 -3.16 27.34
C LEU A 398 -33.66 -4.56 27.65
N GLY A 399 -33.17 -4.77 28.87
CA GLY A 399 -32.74 -6.07 29.37
C GLY A 399 -31.32 -6.46 28.95
N GLY A 400 -30.43 -5.48 28.84
CA GLY A 400 -29.00 -5.72 28.68
C GLY A 400 -28.34 -6.38 29.89
N ILE A 401 -27.11 -6.83 29.69
CA ILE A 401 -26.26 -7.42 30.73
C ILE A 401 -25.11 -6.45 31.01
N PHE A 402 -24.92 -6.13 32.28
CA PHE A 402 -23.77 -5.36 32.75
C PHE A 402 -22.62 -6.30 33.12
N TYR A 403 -21.43 -5.97 32.63
CA TYR A 403 -20.17 -6.63 32.96
C TYR A 403 -19.27 -5.64 33.69
N ALA A 404 -18.88 -5.97 34.93
CA ALA A 404 -18.06 -5.10 35.77
C ALA A 404 -16.60 -5.02 35.27
N ASP A 405 -16.02 -6.15 34.87
CA ASP A 405 -14.85 -6.17 33.97
C ASP A 405 -15.36 -6.38 32.54
N PRO A 406 -15.13 -5.45 31.59
CA PRO A 406 -15.50 -5.64 30.19
C PRO A 406 -14.92 -6.89 29.53
N LYS A 407 -13.81 -7.44 30.04
CA LYS A 407 -13.21 -8.70 29.55
C LYS A 407 -14.05 -9.94 29.84
N ASP A 408 -14.96 -9.86 30.82
CA ASP A 408 -15.91 -10.94 31.10
C ASP A 408 -17.02 -11.03 30.03
N CYS A 409 -17.15 -10.02 29.15
CA CYS A 409 -18.13 -10.04 28.06
C CYS A 409 -17.66 -10.97 26.93
N PRO A 410 -18.33 -12.11 26.67
CA PRO A 410 -17.89 -13.06 25.65
C PRO A 410 -18.16 -12.58 24.21
N HIS A 411 -18.67 -11.36 24.04
CA HIS A 411 -19.10 -10.76 22.78
C HIS A 411 -18.37 -9.45 22.46
N LEU A 412 -17.29 -9.12 23.19
CA LEU A 412 -16.45 -7.96 22.88
C LEU A 412 -15.02 -8.43 22.61
N ASP A 413 -14.60 -8.35 21.35
CA ASP A 413 -13.21 -8.56 20.94
C ASP A 413 -12.34 -7.34 21.29
N LEU A 414 -12.04 -7.18 22.59
CA LEU A 414 -11.25 -6.05 23.10
C LEU A 414 -9.77 -6.17 22.75
N ASP A 415 -9.25 -7.37 22.49
CA ASP A 415 -7.85 -7.61 22.10
C ASP A 415 -7.64 -7.70 20.57
N GLY A 416 -8.70 -7.87 19.77
CA GLY A 416 -8.63 -7.90 18.30
C GLY A 416 -8.28 -9.28 17.73
N SER A 417 -8.50 -10.34 18.51
CA SER A 417 -8.11 -11.71 18.20
C SER A 417 -9.08 -12.44 17.27
N ARG A 418 -10.28 -11.91 16.99
CA ARG A 418 -11.35 -12.61 16.25
C ARG A 418 -11.40 -12.24 14.76
N GLU A 419 -12.02 -13.11 13.96
CA GLU A 419 -12.30 -12.85 12.54
C GLU A 419 -13.79 -12.71 12.27
N GLY A 420 -14.17 -11.75 11.42
CA GLY A 420 -15.56 -11.37 11.17
C GLY A 420 -16.43 -12.39 10.40
N ASP A 421 -15.95 -13.61 10.15
CA ASP A 421 -16.63 -14.62 9.32
C ASP A 421 -16.71 -16.04 9.96
N ASP A 422 -16.31 -16.21 11.22
CA ASP A 422 -16.33 -17.53 11.90
C ASP A 422 -17.75 -18.06 12.21
N GLY A 423 -18.78 -17.24 11.94
CA GLY A 423 -20.21 -17.58 12.10
C GLY A 423 -20.62 -17.85 13.55
N LYS A 424 -19.75 -17.53 14.53
CA LYS A 424 -19.88 -17.95 15.92
C LYS A 424 -19.59 -16.86 16.95
N GLY A 425 -19.65 -15.59 16.57
CA GLY A 425 -19.69 -14.54 17.57
C GLY A 425 -19.51 -13.12 17.07
N TYR A 426 -19.39 -12.26 18.07
CA TYR A 426 -18.81 -10.93 18.04
C TYR A 426 -17.45 -10.97 18.70
#